data_AF-A0A7R9IV30-F1
#
_entry.id   AF-A0A7R9IV30-F1
#
_cell.length_a   1.000
_cell.length_b   1.000
_cell.length_c   1.000
_cell.angle_alpha   90.00
_cell.angle_beta   90.00
_cell.angle_gamma   90.00
#
_symmetry.space_group_name_H-M   'P 1'
#
loop_
_entity.id
_entity.type
_entity.pdbx_description
1 polymer ?
#
loop_
_entity_poly.entity_id
_entity_poly.type
_entity_poly.pdbx_seq_one_letter_code
_entity_poly.pdbx_strand_id
1 'polypeptide(L)'
;MASGDSIDGIELVESFSKMNNEDELKGDRGSESEEEGKTKPRGITPLDMTAAAAVNSSGPKTPTSITRHKSERERKIGHRRVGVGGEITYKKIQTTQIMGSIQLGIQHAVGGLASKPERDLLMQDFMTVETTNFPSEGSNHTPAHHYSEFRFRTYAPIAFRYFRDLFGIQPDDFLISMCSSPLIELSNPGASGSIFYLTEDDEFIIKTVQHKEGEFLQKLLPGYYMNLNQNPRTLLPKFFGLYCYQCNSKNVRLVAMNNLLPSYVKMHQKYDLKGSTYKRKASKSERQKNSPTYKDLDFIEYHPEGIGLEADTYTALVKTIQRDCRVLESFKIMDYSLLVGIHNLDLAVREKAVSD
;
A
#
# COMPACT_ATOMS: atom_id res chain seq x y z
N MET A 1 -1.30 -29.04 -63.58
CA MET A 1 -2.01 -27.77 -63.78
C MET A 1 -1.78 -26.91 -62.54
N ALA A 2 -1.37 -25.66 -62.74
CA ALA A 2 -1.17 -24.61 -61.74
C ALA A 2 -2.46 -24.34 -60.93
N SER A 3 -2.46 -23.79 -59.72
CA SER A 3 -1.89 -22.53 -59.17
C SER A 3 -1.81 -22.66 -57.63
N GLY A 4 -0.91 -22.05 -56.84
CA GLY A 4 -0.29 -20.73 -56.92
C GLY A 4 -1.05 -19.73 -56.04
N ASP A 5 -0.63 -19.54 -54.78
CA ASP A 5 -0.39 -18.21 -54.18
C ASP A 5 0.23 -18.29 -52.77
N SER A 6 1.09 -17.30 -52.51
CA SER A 6 2.09 -17.20 -51.45
C SER A 6 1.78 -16.08 -50.46
N ILE A 7 2.09 -16.34 -49.18
CA ILE A 7 2.77 -15.51 -48.16
C ILE A 7 2.21 -14.13 -47.75
N ASP A 8 2.00 -13.98 -46.44
CA ASP A 8 2.56 -12.93 -45.55
C ASP A 8 2.52 -13.51 -44.11
N GLY A 9 3.56 -13.62 -43.27
CA GLY A 9 4.75 -12.78 -43.11
C GLY A 9 4.69 -12.09 -41.74
N ILE A 10 4.77 -12.82 -40.62
CA ILE A 10 4.80 -12.23 -39.27
C ILE A 10 6.27 -12.11 -38.81
N GLU A 11 6.75 -10.87 -38.73
CA GLU A 11 8.06 -10.52 -38.17
C GLU A 11 8.11 -10.77 -36.66
N LEU A 12 9.01 -11.66 -36.27
CA LEU A 12 9.51 -11.82 -34.90
C LEU A 12 10.63 -10.79 -34.69
N VAL A 13 10.39 -9.80 -33.83
CA VAL A 13 11.47 -8.90 -33.36
C VAL A 13 12.07 -9.49 -32.09
N GLU A 14 13.18 -10.21 -32.26
CA GLU A 14 14.14 -10.49 -31.19
C GLU A 14 14.87 -9.18 -30.83
N SER A 15 14.90 -8.84 -29.54
CA SER A 15 15.92 -7.91 -29.01
C SER A 15 16.06 -8.04 -27.50
N PHE A 16 16.92 -8.99 -27.09
CA PHE A 16 17.62 -8.93 -25.81
C PHE A 16 19.07 -9.37 -26.03
N SER A 17 19.97 -8.41 -26.19
CA SER A 17 21.34 -8.41 -25.60
C SER A 17 22.18 -7.27 -26.18
N LYS A 18 22.64 -6.36 -25.31
CA LYS A 18 24.03 -5.88 -25.15
C LYS A 18 24.05 -4.55 -24.39
N MET A 19 24.48 -4.62 -23.12
CA MET A 19 25.14 -3.51 -22.45
C MET A 19 26.59 -3.45 -22.94
N ASN A 20 27.03 -2.28 -23.41
CA ASN A 20 28.33 -1.68 -23.06
C ASN A 20 28.47 -0.26 -23.68
N ASN A 21 28.76 0.68 -22.77
CA ASN A 21 29.56 1.90 -22.80
C ASN A 21 29.80 2.77 -24.07
N GLU A 22 29.74 4.07 -23.76
CA GLU A 22 30.58 5.21 -24.20
C GLU A 22 30.17 6.07 -25.43
N ASP A 23 29.65 7.24 -25.05
CA ASP A 23 30.07 8.61 -25.40
C ASP A 23 30.00 9.22 -26.82
N GLU A 24 29.29 10.36 -26.81
CA GLU A 24 29.59 11.66 -27.44
C GLU A 24 29.27 11.96 -28.93
N LEU A 25 28.29 12.87 -29.03
CA LEU A 25 28.36 14.22 -29.65
C LEU A 25 28.03 14.47 -31.14
N LYS A 26 27.17 15.51 -31.27
CA LYS A 26 26.79 16.38 -32.41
C LYS A 26 25.69 15.84 -33.32
N GLY A 27 24.60 16.53 -33.60
CA GLY A 27 24.21 17.92 -33.34
C GLY A 27 23.29 18.38 -34.48
N ASP A 28 22.24 19.15 -34.15
CA ASP A 28 21.93 20.47 -34.71
C ASP A 28 20.42 20.73 -34.97
N ARG A 29 19.96 21.80 -34.29
CA ARG A 29 19.01 22.88 -34.68
C ARG A 29 17.48 22.70 -34.83
N GLY A 30 16.80 23.41 -33.92
CA GLY A 30 15.86 24.54 -34.20
C GLY A 30 14.38 24.18 -34.08
N SER A 31 13.50 24.91 -33.37
CA SER A 31 13.51 26.32 -32.94
C SER A 31 12.58 26.61 -31.74
N GLU A 32 12.90 27.70 -31.05
CA GLU A 32 12.52 28.20 -29.71
C GLU A 32 11.21 29.00 -29.60
N SER A 33 10.78 29.24 -28.34
CA SER A 33 10.60 30.57 -27.69
C SER A 33 10.13 30.34 -26.23
N GLU A 34 10.99 30.46 -25.21
CA GLU A 34 11.53 31.66 -24.50
C GLU A 34 10.54 32.40 -23.59
N GLU A 35 10.82 32.50 -22.28
CA GLU A 35 11.49 33.70 -21.71
C GLU A 35 12.03 33.48 -20.28
N GLU A 36 13.14 34.18 -20.00
CA GLU A 36 14.15 34.00 -18.96
C GLU A 36 13.84 34.62 -17.58
N GLY A 37 14.59 34.14 -16.57
CA GLY A 37 14.92 34.92 -15.37
C GLY A 37 16.35 35.48 -15.42
N LYS A 38 16.72 36.37 -14.49
CA LYS A 38 18.14 36.71 -14.23
C LYS A 38 18.45 36.82 -12.74
N THR A 39 19.60 36.26 -12.39
CA THR A 39 20.21 36.25 -11.05
C THR A 39 21.68 36.68 -11.16
N LYS A 40 22.25 37.14 -10.03
CA LYS A 40 23.67 37.13 -9.56
C LYS A 40 24.29 38.55 -9.33
N PRO A 41 25.42 38.69 -8.57
CA PRO A 41 25.62 38.37 -7.13
C PRO A 41 26.60 39.36 -6.37
N ARG A 42 26.91 39.05 -5.09
CA ARG A 42 28.08 39.46 -4.22
C ARG A 42 28.22 40.96 -3.85
N GLY A 43 28.64 41.39 -2.64
CA GLY A 43 29.06 40.75 -1.39
C GLY A 43 29.56 41.79 -0.35
N ILE A 44 29.86 41.31 0.87
CA ILE A 44 30.69 41.89 1.97
C ILE A 44 30.05 42.91 2.95
N THR A 45 30.29 42.60 4.22
CA THR A 45 29.91 43.10 5.57
C THR A 45 30.53 44.45 5.99
N PRO A 46 30.47 44.91 7.27
CA PRO A 46 29.42 44.90 8.32
C PRO A 46 29.19 46.32 8.89
N LEU A 47 28.24 46.54 9.82
CA LEU A 47 28.46 47.29 11.06
C LEU A 47 27.14 47.44 11.88
N ASP A 48 27.15 46.75 13.01
CA ASP A 48 26.87 47.21 14.37
C ASP A 48 25.95 48.39 14.70
N MET A 49 25.23 48.13 15.81
CA MET A 49 24.93 49.00 16.94
C MET A 49 23.62 49.79 17.05
N THR A 50 23.02 49.58 18.23
CA THR A 50 22.17 50.46 19.05
C THR A 50 20.73 50.71 18.57
N ALA A 51 19.71 50.21 19.28
CA ALA A 51 19.23 50.49 20.64
C ALA A 51 18.33 51.72 20.75
N ALA A 52 17.24 51.53 21.51
CA ALA A 52 16.32 52.50 22.11
C ALA A 52 15.42 53.29 21.14
N ALA A 53 14.10 53.06 21.14
CA ALA A 53 13.11 53.40 22.17
C ALA A 53 12.82 54.91 22.26
N ALA A 54 11.64 55.33 21.77
CA ALA A 54 10.77 56.38 22.31
C ALA A 54 9.63 56.60 21.28
N VAL A 55 8.38 56.17 21.52
CA VAL A 55 7.35 56.77 22.38
C VAL A 55 6.54 57.88 21.68
N ASN A 56 5.24 57.59 21.54
CA ASN A 56 4.07 58.47 21.45
C ASN A 56 3.92 59.34 20.18
N SER A 57 2.74 59.48 19.54
CA SER A 57 1.39 59.53 20.09
C SER A 57 0.34 59.52 18.96
N SER A 58 -0.90 59.27 19.38
CA SER A 58 -2.16 59.84 18.84
C SER A 58 -2.95 59.04 17.79
N GLY A 59 -4.10 58.54 18.27
CA GLY A 59 -5.39 58.82 17.63
C GLY A 59 -5.98 57.75 16.72
N PRO A 60 -7.30 57.68 16.61
CA PRO A 60 -8.03 56.42 16.80
C PRO A 60 -8.51 55.83 15.48
N LYS A 61 -8.37 54.51 15.31
CA LYS A 61 -9.23 53.74 14.42
C LYS A 61 -9.53 52.40 15.08
N THR A 62 -10.77 52.27 15.55
CA THR A 62 -11.42 50.97 15.70
C THR A 62 -11.41 50.27 14.34
N PRO A 63 -11.03 48.99 14.32
CA PRO A 63 -11.87 48.05 13.61
C PRO A 63 -12.19 46.89 14.54
N THR A 64 -13.48 46.84 14.90
CA THR A 64 -14.31 45.65 14.95
C THR A 64 -13.54 44.33 14.86
N SER A 65 -13.47 43.64 15.99
CA SER A 65 -13.03 42.25 16.07
C SER A 65 -13.91 41.39 15.17
N ILE A 66 -13.41 41.07 13.97
CA ILE A 66 -13.86 39.87 13.26
C ILE A 66 -12.93 38.76 13.72
N THR A 67 -13.28 38.18 14.86
CA THR A 67 -12.84 36.84 15.24
C THR A 67 -13.27 35.90 14.11
N ARG A 68 -12.34 35.63 13.18
CA ARG A 68 -12.49 34.54 12.22
C ARG A 68 -12.62 33.25 13.04
N HIS A 69 -13.86 32.79 13.18
CA HIS A 69 -14.18 31.43 13.59
C HIS A 69 -13.30 30.50 12.77
N LYS A 70 -12.36 29.83 13.46
CA LYS A 70 -11.54 28.76 12.92
C LYS A 70 -12.44 27.53 12.81
N SER A 71 -13.40 27.57 11.88
CA SER A 71 -14.33 26.48 11.62
C SER A 71 -13.56 25.27 11.07
N GLU A 72 -14.00 24.12 11.53
CA GLU A 72 -13.55 22.76 11.27
C GLU A 72 -13.14 22.53 9.81
N ARG A 73 -11.85 22.69 9.51
CA ARG A 73 -11.31 22.33 8.19
C ARG A 73 -11.19 20.82 8.07
N GLU A 74 -11.66 20.29 6.93
CA GLU A 74 -11.43 18.90 6.50
C GLU A 74 -10.01 18.43 6.84
N ARG A 75 -9.90 17.27 7.52
CA ARG A 75 -8.60 16.67 7.81
C ARG A 75 -8.15 15.88 6.58
N LYS A 76 -7.12 16.38 5.88
CA LYS A 76 -6.53 15.74 4.70
C LYS A 76 -5.18 15.11 5.05
N ILE A 77 -5.00 13.83 4.70
CA ILE A 77 -3.72 13.11 4.80
C ILE A 77 -3.50 12.38 3.47
N GLY A 78 -2.50 12.80 2.70
CA GLY A 78 -2.26 12.26 1.36
C GLY A 78 -3.49 12.43 0.44
N HIS A 79 -4.00 11.30 -0.05
CA HIS A 79 -5.22 11.24 -0.88
C HIS A 79 -6.51 11.05 -0.08
N ARG A 80 -6.41 10.74 1.21
CA ARG A 80 -7.53 10.55 2.13
C ARG A 80 -8.00 11.87 2.72
N ARG A 81 -9.32 12.03 2.83
CA ARG A 81 -9.98 13.20 3.46
C ARG A 81 -11.08 12.70 4.39
N VAL A 82 -11.22 13.37 5.53
CA VAL A 82 -12.33 13.17 6.47
C VAL A 82 -13.14 14.47 6.50
N GLY A 83 -14.40 14.37 6.06
CA GLY A 83 -15.37 15.46 6.12
C GLY A 83 -15.87 15.71 7.54
N VAL A 84 -16.58 16.82 7.74
CA VAL A 84 -17.12 17.22 9.06
C VAL A 84 -18.16 16.21 9.58
N GLY A 85 -18.93 15.58 8.68
CA GLY A 85 -19.90 14.53 9.01
C GLY A 85 -19.33 13.12 9.17
N GLY A 86 -18.01 12.96 9.25
CA GLY A 86 -17.36 11.64 9.37
C GLY A 86 -17.23 10.88 8.05
N GLU A 87 -17.78 11.38 6.95
CA GLU A 87 -17.60 10.82 5.61
C GLU A 87 -16.12 10.80 5.21
N ILE A 88 -15.67 9.65 4.73
CA ILE A 88 -14.29 9.44 4.31
C ILE A 88 -14.26 9.36 2.80
N THR A 89 -13.33 10.11 2.19
CA THR A 89 -13.09 10.03 0.75
C THR A 89 -11.62 9.77 0.44
N TYR A 90 -11.38 9.02 -0.63
CA TYR A 90 -10.06 8.80 -1.21
C TYR A 90 -10.03 9.29 -2.63
N LYS A 91 -9.08 10.18 -2.95
CA LYS A 91 -9.06 10.89 -4.24
C LYS A 91 -10.41 11.55 -4.57
N LYS A 92 -11.15 12.01 -3.55
CA LYS A 92 -12.51 12.58 -3.67
C LYS A 92 -13.57 11.58 -4.19
N ILE A 93 -13.41 10.30 -3.92
CA ILE A 93 -14.43 9.25 -4.12
C ILE A 93 -14.78 8.73 -2.72
N GLN A 94 -16.06 8.53 -2.40
CA GLN A 94 -16.46 7.98 -1.11
C GLN A 94 -15.89 6.57 -0.93
N THR A 95 -15.37 6.28 0.26
CA THR A 95 -14.70 4.99 0.52
C THR A 95 -15.69 3.82 0.48
N THR A 96 -16.93 4.03 0.93
CA THR A 96 -18.03 3.06 0.81
C THR A 96 -18.30 2.65 -0.64
N GLN A 97 -18.28 3.61 -1.58
CA GLN A 97 -18.39 3.33 -2.99
C GLN A 97 -17.18 2.53 -3.50
N ILE A 98 -15.97 2.90 -3.08
CA ILE A 98 -14.76 2.13 -3.45
C ILE A 98 -14.90 0.69 -2.95
N MET A 99 -15.28 0.47 -1.69
CA MET A 99 -15.43 -0.87 -1.09
C MET A 99 -16.36 -1.74 -1.94
N GLY A 100 -17.59 -1.29 -2.19
CA GLY A 100 -18.56 -2.09 -2.94
C GLY A 100 -18.12 -2.36 -4.39
N SER A 101 -17.56 -1.36 -5.07
CA SER A 101 -17.03 -1.55 -6.43
C SER A 101 -15.85 -2.52 -6.48
N ILE A 102 -14.96 -2.52 -5.47
CA ILE A 102 -13.81 -3.44 -5.46
C ILE A 102 -14.22 -4.86 -5.14
N GLN A 103 -15.23 -5.07 -4.27
CA GLN A 103 -15.78 -6.40 -4.02
C GLN A 103 -16.38 -6.98 -5.29
N LEU A 104 -17.17 -6.19 -6.03
CA LEU A 104 -17.73 -6.61 -7.32
C LEU A 104 -16.64 -6.95 -8.36
N GLY A 105 -15.60 -6.12 -8.43
CA GLY A 105 -14.46 -6.35 -9.33
C GLY A 105 -13.66 -7.61 -8.98
N ILE A 106 -13.38 -7.85 -7.70
CA ILE A 106 -12.69 -9.05 -7.22
C ILE A 106 -13.54 -10.29 -7.47
N GLN A 107 -14.83 -10.24 -7.17
CA GLN A 107 -15.76 -11.35 -7.38
C GLN A 107 -15.76 -11.80 -8.85
N HIS A 108 -15.89 -10.86 -9.78
CA HIS A 108 -15.84 -11.16 -11.21
C HIS A 108 -14.46 -11.68 -11.64
N ALA A 109 -13.37 -11.02 -11.22
CA ALA A 109 -12.01 -11.37 -11.67
C ALA A 109 -11.58 -12.75 -11.16
N VAL A 110 -11.81 -13.05 -9.88
CA VAL A 110 -11.43 -14.34 -9.28
C VAL A 110 -12.42 -15.42 -9.69
N GLY A 111 -13.72 -15.16 -9.67
CA GLY A 111 -14.74 -16.12 -10.07
C GLY A 111 -14.61 -16.54 -11.54
N GLY A 112 -14.37 -15.58 -12.45
CA GLY A 112 -14.13 -15.88 -13.87
C GLY A 112 -12.79 -16.56 -14.14
N LEU A 113 -11.81 -16.44 -13.23
CA LEU A 113 -10.55 -17.18 -13.33
C LEU A 113 -10.68 -18.61 -12.79
N ALA A 114 -11.50 -18.83 -11.76
CA ALA A 114 -11.74 -20.16 -11.18
C ALA A 114 -12.36 -21.14 -12.20
N SER A 115 -13.13 -20.65 -13.17
CA SER A 115 -13.68 -21.47 -14.25
C SER A 115 -12.65 -21.81 -15.36
N LYS A 116 -11.48 -21.16 -15.38
CA LYS A 116 -10.43 -21.43 -16.38
C LYS A 116 -9.56 -22.60 -15.89
N PRO A 117 -9.14 -23.51 -16.77
CA PRO A 117 -8.28 -24.62 -16.39
C PRO A 117 -6.97 -24.15 -15.75
N GLU A 118 -6.45 -24.97 -14.86
CA GLU A 118 -5.13 -24.77 -14.27
C GLU A 118 -4.03 -25.03 -15.31
N ARG A 119 -2.95 -24.26 -15.19
CA ARG A 119 -1.74 -24.40 -15.99
C ARG A 119 -0.56 -23.80 -15.25
N ASP A 120 0.63 -24.19 -15.66
CA ASP A 120 1.88 -23.65 -15.12
C ASP A 120 2.00 -22.14 -15.33
N LEU A 121 2.69 -21.51 -14.38
CA LEU A 121 2.99 -20.09 -14.38
C LEU A 121 4.17 -19.78 -15.29
N LEU A 122 3.97 -18.87 -16.24
CA LEU A 122 4.99 -18.44 -17.20
C LEU A 122 5.47 -17.02 -16.88
N MET A 123 6.68 -16.66 -17.33
CA MET A 123 7.25 -15.33 -17.07
C MET A 123 6.36 -14.19 -17.60
N GLN A 124 5.68 -14.39 -18.73
CA GLN A 124 4.75 -13.43 -19.32
C GLN A 124 3.52 -13.14 -18.44
N ASP A 125 3.14 -14.08 -17.58
CA ASP A 125 1.95 -13.94 -16.72
C ASP A 125 2.14 -12.84 -15.67
N PHE A 126 3.37 -12.59 -15.22
CA PHE A 126 3.67 -11.52 -14.26
C PHE A 126 3.39 -10.12 -14.82
N MET A 127 3.45 -9.95 -16.15
CA MET A 127 3.22 -8.67 -16.82
C MET A 127 1.78 -8.50 -17.33
N THR A 128 0.97 -9.56 -17.28
CA THR A 128 -0.40 -9.54 -17.79
C THR A 128 -1.29 -8.62 -16.97
N VAL A 129 -2.15 -7.84 -17.64
CA VAL A 129 -3.17 -7.01 -16.99
C VAL A 129 -4.50 -7.21 -17.71
N GLU A 130 -5.45 -7.83 -17.03
CA GLU A 130 -6.82 -7.97 -17.55
C GLU A 130 -7.65 -6.74 -17.15
N THR A 131 -8.51 -6.26 -18.03
CA THR A 131 -9.35 -5.08 -17.82
C THR A 131 -10.81 -5.41 -18.08
N THR A 132 -11.67 -5.14 -17.10
CA THR A 132 -13.12 -5.33 -17.19
C THR A 132 -13.82 -3.99 -16.96
N ASN A 133 -14.86 -3.69 -17.75
CA ASN A 133 -15.69 -2.50 -17.55
C ASN A 133 -16.98 -2.89 -16.83
N PHE A 134 -17.39 -2.06 -15.86
CA PHE A 134 -18.60 -2.22 -15.06
C PHE A 134 -19.49 -0.98 -15.26
N PRO A 135 -20.34 -0.98 -16.30
CA PRO A 135 -21.38 0.04 -16.48
C PRO A 135 -22.50 -0.17 -15.46
N SER A 136 -23.16 0.92 -15.04
CA SER A 136 -24.18 0.87 -13.97
C SER A 136 -25.40 0.03 -14.38
N GLU A 137 -25.76 0.07 -15.66
CA GLU A 137 -26.86 -0.71 -16.22
C GLU A 137 -26.52 -2.21 -16.41
N GLY A 138 -25.25 -2.59 -16.19
CA GLY A 138 -24.76 -3.93 -16.46
C GLY A 138 -24.41 -4.18 -17.93
N SER A 139 -23.91 -5.38 -18.20
CA SER A 139 -23.55 -5.84 -19.54
C SER A 139 -23.76 -7.36 -19.65
N ASN A 140 -23.48 -7.94 -20.82
CA ASN A 140 -23.50 -9.40 -21.00
C ASN A 140 -22.47 -10.13 -20.12
N HIS A 141 -21.45 -9.44 -19.61
CA HIS A 141 -20.36 -10.04 -18.84
C HIS A 141 -20.36 -9.59 -17.37
N THR A 142 -20.96 -8.45 -17.05
CA THR A 142 -20.93 -7.84 -15.72
C THR A 142 -22.34 -7.49 -15.25
N PRO A 143 -22.69 -7.77 -13.99
CA PRO A 143 -24.03 -7.46 -13.48
C PRO A 143 -24.27 -5.95 -13.37
N ALA A 144 -25.54 -5.55 -13.39
CA ALA A 144 -25.96 -4.19 -13.08
C ALA A 144 -25.69 -3.85 -11.61
N HIS A 145 -25.42 -2.58 -11.31
CA HIS A 145 -25.09 -2.13 -9.96
C HIS A 145 -25.41 -0.65 -9.72
N HIS A 146 -25.50 -0.26 -8.44
CA HIS A 146 -25.83 1.10 -8.03
C HIS A 146 -24.62 2.04 -7.88
N TYR A 147 -23.39 1.53 -7.99
CA TYR A 147 -22.17 2.35 -7.98
C TYR A 147 -22.01 3.11 -9.29
N SER A 148 -21.24 4.21 -9.28
CA SER A 148 -20.82 4.86 -10.54
C SER A 148 -20.06 3.88 -11.42
N GLU A 149 -20.19 4.06 -12.73
CA GLU A 149 -19.47 3.28 -13.71
C GLU A 149 -17.96 3.30 -13.44
N PHE A 150 -17.34 2.14 -13.57
CA PHE A 150 -15.93 1.98 -13.30
C PHE A 150 -15.29 0.94 -14.20
N ARG A 151 -13.97 1.02 -14.28
CA ARG A 151 -13.12 0.01 -14.91
C ARG A 151 -12.28 -0.64 -13.85
N PHE A 152 -12.23 -1.97 -13.87
CA PHE A 152 -11.45 -2.77 -12.95
C PHE A 152 -10.31 -3.45 -13.69
N ARG A 153 -9.08 -3.26 -13.22
CA ARG A 153 -7.90 -3.93 -13.77
C ARG A 153 -7.35 -4.94 -12.78
N THR A 154 -7.08 -6.14 -13.25
CA THR A 154 -6.50 -7.24 -12.48
C THR A 154 -5.09 -7.50 -13.01
N TYR A 155 -4.09 -7.31 -12.16
CA TYR A 155 -2.69 -7.49 -12.52
C TYR A 155 -2.26 -8.93 -12.22
N ALA A 156 -1.52 -9.54 -13.14
CA ALA A 156 -0.95 -10.88 -13.04
C ALA A 156 -1.91 -11.95 -12.47
N PRO A 157 -3.13 -12.11 -13.03
CA PRO A 157 -4.18 -12.96 -12.45
C PRO A 157 -3.72 -14.40 -12.20
N ILE A 158 -2.96 -14.99 -13.13
CA ILE A 158 -2.44 -16.36 -12.99
C ILE A 158 -1.39 -16.45 -11.88
N ALA A 159 -0.53 -15.44 -11.73
CA ALA A 159 0.47 -15.41 -10.66
C ALA A 159 -0.19 -15.33 -9.28
N PHE A 160 -1.22 -14.49 -9.11
CA PHE A 160 -1.94 -14.40 -7.84
C PHE A 160 -2.88 -15.59 -7.57
N ARG A 161 -3.32 -16.33 -8.60
CA ARG A 161 -3.91 -17.66 -8.40
C ARG A 161 -2.86 -18.60 -7.79
N TYR A 162 -1.71 -18.74 -8.46
CA TYR A 162 -0.60 -19.58 -7.97
C TYR A 162 -0.17 -19.23 -6.53
N PHE A 163 -0.04 -17.94 -6.19
CA PHE A 163 0.32 -17.54 -4.83
C PHE A 163 -0.74 -17.91 -3.81
N ARG A 164 -2.03 -17.74 -4.12
CA ARG A 164 -3.11 -18.18 -3.23
C ARG A 164 -3.07 -19.69 -3.01
N ASP A 165 -2.87 -20.46 -4.07
CA ASP A 165 -2.76 -21.93 -3.99
C ASP A 165 -1.58 -22.36 -3.12
N LEU A 166 -0.42 -21.70 -3.27
CA LEU A 166 0.77 -21.96 -2.45
C LEU A 166 0.57 -21.66 -0.96
N PHE A 167 -0.34 -20.74 -0.63
CA PHE A 167 -0.74 -20.43 0.75
C PHE A 167 -2.00 -21.18 1.20
N GLY A 168 -2.50 -22.13 0.41
CA GLY A 168 -3.65 -22.96 0.76
C GLY A 168 -4.99 -22.21 0.75
N ILE A 169 -5.10 -21.11 0.01
CA ILE A 169 -6.31 -20.29 -0.07
C ILE A 169 -7.13 -20.72 -1.28
N GLN A 170 -8.25 -21.40 -1.04
CA GLN A 170 -9.16 -21.79 -2.11
C GLN A 170 -9.87 -20.57 -2.70
N PRO A 171 -10.21 -20.59 -4.00
CA PRO A 171 -10.93 -19.49 -4.65
C PRO A 171 -12.25 -19.15 -3.97
N ASP A 172 -13.02 -20.17 -3.58
CA ASP A 172 -14.33 -19.99 -2.95
C ASP A 172 -14.21 -19.35 -1.56
N ASP A 173 -13.28 -19.83 -0.72
CA ASP A 173 -13.00 -19.25 0.60
C ASP A 173 -12.56 -17.80 0.49
N PHE A 174 -11.67 -17.51 -0.48
CA PHE A 174 -11.22 -16.15 -0.75
C PHE A 174 -12.38 -15.23 -1.17
N LEU A 175 -13.28 -15.73 -2.03
CA LEU A 175 -14.43 -14.97 -2.51
C LEU A 175 -15.48 -14.75 -1.41
N ILE A 176 -15.73 -15.75 -0.57
CA ILE A 176 -16.61 -15.62 0.59
C ILE A 176 -16.05 -14.51 1.49
N SER A 177 -14.82 -14.66 1.96
CA SER A 177 -14.17 -13.69 2.85
C SER A 177 -14.15 -12.26 2.27
N MET A 178 -13.79 -12.11 0.99
CA MET A 178 -13.64 -10.79 0.36
C MET A 178 -14.96 -10.15 -0.07
N CYS A 179 -15.99 -10.92 -0.40
CA CYS A 179 -17.14 -10.42 -1.15
C CYS A 179 -18.52 -10.74 -0.55
N SER A 180 -18.65 -11.68 0.39
CA SER A 180 -19.97 -12.02 0.97
C SER A 180 -20.50 -10.97 1.93
N SER A 181 -19.59 -10.26 2.61
CA SER A 181 -19.92 -9.29 3.66
C SER A 181 -19.23 -7.96 3.42
N PRO A 182 -19.81 -6.82 3.87
CA PRO A 182 -19.17 -5.51 3.72
C PRO A 182 -17.79 -5.46 4.40
N LEU A 183 -16.82 -4.86 3.70
CA LEU A 183 -15.48 -4.66 4.27
C LEU A 183 -15.49 -3.60 5.38
N ILE A 184 -14.63 -3.79 6.38
CA ILE A 184 -14.47 -2.88 7.51
C ILE A 184 -13.34 -1.87 7.21
N GLU A 185 -13.63 -0.56 7.22
CA GLU A 185 -12.59 0.46 7.08
C GLU A 185 -11.78 0.62 8.37
N LEU A 186 -10.47 0.43 8.31
CA LEU A 186 -9.59 0.71 9.43
C LEU A 186 -9.22 2.19 9.46
N SER A 187 -9.50 2.84 10.59
CA SER A 187 -9.26 4.27 10.82
C SER A 187 -7.79 4.67 11.03
N ASN A 188 -6.85 3.78 10.71
CA ASN A 188 -5.40 4.00 10.88
C ASN A 188 -4.75 4.35 9.53
N PRO A 189 -4.71 5.64 9.13
CA PRO A 189 -4.25 6.04 7.79
C PRO A 189 -2.76 5.83 7.51
N GLY A 190 -1.98 5.32 8.49
CA GLY A 190 -0.52 5.32 8.44
C GLY A 190 0.06 6.72 8.17
N ALA A 191 1.35 6.80 7.85
CA ALA A 191 1.98 8.04 7.43
C ALA A 191 1.64 8.42 5.98
N SER A 192 1.34 7.44 5.13
CA SER A 192 1.09 7.61 3.68
C SER A 192 -0.33 8.07 3.34
N GLY A 193 -1.25 8.06 4.30
CA GLY A 193 -2.67 8.30 4.03
C GLY A 193 -3.32 7.19 3.22
N SER A 194 -2.76 5.97 3.25
CA SER A 194 -3.37 4.80 2.65
C SER A 194 -4.62 4.40 3.42
N ILE A 195 -5.60 3.87 2.71
CA ILE A 195 -6.78 3.24 3.29
C ILE A 195 -6.50 1.75 3.42
N PHE A 196 -7.00 1.19 4.51
CA PHE A 196 -7.00 -0.23 4.79
C PHE A 196 -8.44 -0.67 4.98
N TYR A 197 -8.82 -1.71 4.26
CA TYR A 197 -10.04 -2.45 4.49
C TYR A 197 -9.68 -3.81 5.07
N LEU A 198 -10.55 -4.33 5.92
CA LEU A 198 -10.43 -5.63 6.56
C LEU A 198 -11.67 -6.46 6.21
N THR A 199 -11.50 -7.75 5.95
CA THR A 199 -12.63 -8.67 5.77
C THR A 199 -13.35 -8.92 7.11
N GLU A 200 -14.62 -9.31 7.06
CA GLU A 200 -15.42 -9.51 8.28
C GLU A 200 -14.85 -10.64 9.17
N ASP A 201 -14.30 -11.68 8.54
CA ASP A 201 -13.63 -12.81 9.19
C ASP A 201 -12.21 -12.49 9.66
N ASP A 202 -11.71 -11.27 9.41
CA ASP A 202 -10.41 -10.77 9.85
C ASP A 202 -9.18 -11.49 9.24
N GLU A 203 -9.39 -12.26 8.16
CA GLU A 203 -8.34 -13.04 7.50
C GLU A 203 -7.50 -12.19 6.51
N PHE A 204 -8.14 -11.24 5.82
CA PHE A 204 -7.49 -10.47 4.76
C PHE A 204 -7.57 -8.96 4.95
N ILE A 205 -6.51 -8.29 4.52
CA ILE A 205 -6.39 -6.85 4.45
C ILE A 205 -6.31 -6.42 2.98
N ILE A 206 -7.09 -5.41 2.61
CA ILE A 206 -6.93 -4.68 1.35
C ILE A 206 -6.34 -3.31 1.65
N LYS A 207 -5.18 -3.01 1.06
CA LYS A 207 -4.49 -1.74 1.24
C LYS A 207 -4.44 -0.95 -0.05
N THR A 208 -4.75 0.34 -0.01
CA THR A 208 -4.48 1.24 -1.15
C THR A 208 -2.99 1.51 -1.27
N VAL A 209 -2.45 1.42 -2.48
CA VAL A 209 -1.05 1.72 -2.81
C VAL A 209 -0.96 2.85 -3.83
N GLN A 210 0.17 3.55 -3.82
CA GLN A 210 0.49 4.57 -4.82
C GLN A 210 0.80 3.92 -6.18
N HIS A 211 0.83 4.75 -7.22
CA HIS A 211 1.14 4.26 -8.57
C HIS A 211 2.50 3.57 -8.65
N LYS A 212 3.54 4.22 -8.11
CA LYS A 212 4.91 3.70 -8.11
C LYS A 212 5.03 2.41 -7.31
N GLU A 213 4.32 2.30 -6.18
CA GLU A 213 4.30 1.09 -5.36
C GLU A 213 3.63 -0.09 -6.09
N GLY A 214 2.50 0.14 -6.77
CA GLY A 214 1.84 -0.92 -7.56
C GLY A 214 2.66 -1.38 -8.76
N GLU A 215 3.31 -0.45 -9.47
CA GLU A 215 4.22 -0.79 -10.57
C GLU A 215 5.45 -1.56 -10.08
N PHE A 216 6.01 -1.12 -8.94
CA PHE A 216 7.12 -1.82 -8.30
C PHE A 216 6.74 -3.24 -7.87
N LEU A 217 5.57 -3.42 -7.24
CA LEU A 217 5.09 -4.74 -6.84
C LEU A 217 4.95 -5.68 -8.05
N GLN A 218 4.48 -5.19 -9.20
CA GLN A 218 4.41 -6.00 -10.42
C GLN A 218 5.80 -6.47 -10.88
N LYS A 219 6.80 -5.58 -10.83
CA LYS A 219 8.20 -5.92 -11.16
C LYS A 219 8.85 -6.86 -10.13
N LEU A 220 8.36 -6.85 -8.90
CA LEU A 220 8.83 -7.72 -7.82
C LEU A 220 8.34 -9.18 -7.97
N LEU A 221 7.20 -9.42 -8.64
CA LEU A 221 6.54 -10.73 -8.65
C LEU A 221 7.43 -11.92 -9.05
N PRO A 222 8.30 -11.84 -10.07
CA PRO A 222 9.19 -12.96 -10.41
C PRO A 222 10.16 -13.32 -9.28
N GLY A 223 10.74 -12.31 -8.62
CA GLY A 223 11.63 -12.53 -7.47
C GLY A 223 10.88 -13.00 -6.23
N TYR A 224 9.66 -12.50 -6.03
CA TYR A 224 8.79 -12.99 -4.98
C TYR A 224 8.46 -14.47 -5.17
N TYR A 225 8.10 -14.89 -6.39
CA TYR A 225 7.91 -16.30 -6.74
C TYR A 225 9.13 -17.16 -6.39
N MET A 226 10.35 -16.71 -6.74
CA MET A 226 11.58 -17.43 -6.39
C MET A 226 11.75 -17.57 -4.87
N ASN A 227 11.51 -16.49 -4.11
CA ASN A 227 11.60 -16.52 -2.65
C ASN A 227 10.59 -17.50 -2.03
N LEU A 228 9.35 -17.51 -2.51
CA LEU A 228 8.31 -18.42 -1.99
C LEU A 228 8.70 -19.89 -2.16
N ASN A 229 9.25 -20.26 -3.31
CA ASN A 229 9.67 -21.63 -3.58
C ASN A 229 10.95 -22.04 -2.81
N GLN A 230 11.83 -21.09 -2.50
CA GLN A 230 13.11 -21.37 -1.82
C GLN A 230 13.05 -21.19 -0.30
N ASN A 231 12.13 -20.36 0.20
CA ASN A 231 11.99 -20.01 1.62
C ASN A 231 10.51 -20.09 2.05
N PRO A 232 9.94 -21.30 2.23
CA PRO A 232 8.52 -21.48 2.55
C PRO A 232 8.07 -20.80 3.85
N ARG A 233 8.99 -20.54 4.77
CA ARG A 233 8.72 -19.87 6.06
C ARG A 233 8.91 -18.36 6.02
N THR A 234 9.07 -17.76 4.85
CA THR A 234 9.29 -16.31 4.69
C THR A 234 8.29 -15.47 5.49
N LEU A 235 8.77 -14.38 6.07
CA LEU A 235 8.00 -13.39 6.82
C LEU A 235 7.51 -12.23 5.94
N LEU A 236 7.89 -12.20 4.66
CA LEU A 236 7.41 -11.19 3.72
C LEU A 236 5.87 -11.23 3.62
N PRO A 237 5.20 -10.09 3.30
CA PRO A 237 3.76 -10.05 3.13
C PRO A 237 3.28 -11.12 2.15
N LYS A 238 2.12 -11.72 2.44
CA LYS A 238 1.50 -12.75 1.61
C LYS A 238 0.52 -12.05 0.67
N PHE A 239 0.91 -11.84 -0.59
CA PHE A 239 0.11 -11.07 -1.54
C PHE A 239 -0.86 -11.98 -2.31
N PHE A 240 -2.14 -11.63 -2.31
CA PHE A 240 -3.22 -12.44 -2.89
C PHE A 240 -3.90 -11.77 -4.09
N GLY A 241 -3.57 -10.52 -4.36
CA GLY A 241 -4.04 -9.83 -5.55
C GLY A 241 -3.52 -8.40 -5.64
N LEU A 242 -3.33 -7.93 -6.87
CA LEU A 242 -3.06 -6.53 -7.19
C LEU A 242 -4.12 -6.06 -8.18
N TYR A 243 -4.84 -5.00 -7.80
CA TYR A 243 -5.98 -4.50 -8.55
C TYR A 243 -5.90 -2.99 -8.76
N CYS A 244 -6.59 -2.48 -9.77
CA CYS A 244 -6.83 -1.05 -9.94
C CYS A 244 -8.30 -0.78 -10.26
N TYR A 245 -8.96 -0.09 -9.34
CA TYR A 245 -10.27 0.51 -9.54
C TYR A 245 -10.08 1.88 -10.20
N GLN A 246 -10.72 2.08 -11.35
CA GLN A 246 -10.68 3.33 -12.10
C GLN A 246 -12.10 3.89 -12.25
N CYS A 247 -12.36 5.06 -11.65
CA CYS A 247 -13.63 5.76 -11.76
C CYS A 247 -13.38 7.27 -11.91
N ASN A 248 -14.13 7.94 -12.79
CA ASN A 248 -13.98 9.37 -13.05
C ASN A 248 -12.53 9.79 -13.35
N SER A 249 -11.85 9.03 -14.20
CA SER A 249 -10.42 9.20 -14.57
C SER A 249 -9.42 9.12 -13.41
N LYS A 250 -9.85 8.65 -12.23
CA LYS A 250 -8.99 8.45 -11.06
C LYS A 250 -8.73 6.97 -10.86
N ASN A 251 -7.46 6.65 -10.65
CA ASN A 251 -7.00 5.29 -10.41
C ASN A 251 -6.75 5.09 -8.90
N VAL A 252 -7.36 4.07 -8.30
CA VAL A 252 -7.12 3.58 -6.94
C VAL A 252 -6.54 2.18 -7.06
N ARG A 253 -5.26 2.02 -6.69
CA ARG A 253 -4.58 0.73 -6.73
C ARG A 253 -4.65 0.08 -5.36
N LEU A 254 -4.86 -1.23 -5.36
CA LEU A 254 -5.20 -2.01 -4.19
C LEU A 254 -4.39 -3.28 -4.18
N VAL A 255 -3.89 -3.65 -3.01
CA VAL A 255 -3.22 -4.93 -2.78
C VAL A 255 -4.02 -5.69 -1.73
N ALA A 256 -4.44 -6.90 -2.06
CA ALA A 256 -4.99 -7.85 -1.11
C ALA A 256 -3.84 -8.68 -0.50
N MET A 257 -3.81 -8.79 0.82
CA MET A 257 -2.77 -9.50 1.56
C MET A 257 -3.30 -10.09 2.86
N ASN A 258 -2.53 -10.97 3.50
CA ASN A 258 -2.91 -11.57 4.79
C ASN A 258 -2.99 -10.52 5.91
N ASN A 259 -3.90 -10.73 6.85
CA ASN A 259 -3.79 -10.13 8.16
C ASN A 259 -2.75 -10.89 9.00
N LEU A 260 -1.76 -10.18 9.54
CA LEU A 260 -0.74 -10.80 10.39
C LEU A 260 -1.19 -10.95 11.84
N LEU A 261 -2.09 -10.06 12.31
CA LEU A 261 -2.51 -9.97 13.70
C LEU A 261 -4.04 -10.04 13.80
N PRO A 262 -4.62 -11.23 13.60
CA PRO A 262 -6.07 -11.41 13.65
C PRO A 262 -6.59 -11.27 15.09
N SER A 263 -7.82 -10.79 15.22
CA SER A 263 -8.53 -10.42 16.43
C SER A 263 -9.00 -11.61 17.26
N TYR A 264 -9.10 -12.80 16.65
CA TYR A 264 -9.39 -14.03 17.38
C TYR A 264 -8.31 -14.36 18.43
N VAL A 265 -7.09 -13.81 18.29
CA VAL A 265 -6.07 -13.78 19.36
C VAL A 265 -5.87 -12.35 19.84
N LYS A 266 -6.15 -12.11 21.12
CA LYS A 266 -5.90 -10.78 21.72
C LYS A 266 -4.40 -10.47 21.78
N MET A 267 -3.96 -9.49 21.01
CA MET A 267 -2.60 -8.95 21.11
C MET A 267 -2.51 -7.99 22.29
N HIS A 268 -1.76 -8.39 23.33
CA HIS A 268 -1.56 -7.59 24.53
C HIS A 268 -0.53 -6.49 24.30
N GLN A 269 0.46 -6.77 23.45
CA GLN A 269 1.43 -5.77 22.99
C GLN A 269 1.61 -5.89 21.48
N LYS A 270 1.79 -4.75 20.80
CA LYS A 270 2.10 -4.69 19.37
C LYS A 270 3.26 -3.74 19.14
N TYR A 271 4.19 -4.12 18.27
CA TYR A 271 5.36 -3.32 17.94
C TYR A 271 5.56 -3.24 16.43
N ASP A 272 5.80 -2.04 15.94
CA ASP A 272 6.40 -1.76 14.63
C ASP A 272 7.89 -1.53 14.88
N LEU A 273 8.77 -2.43 14.42
CA LEU A 273 10.22 -2.38 14.68
C LEU A 273 11.01 -2.17 13.39
N LYS A 274 12.01 -1.28 13.41
CA LYS A 274 12.86 -0.97 12.25
C LYS A 274 14.36 -1.09 12.54
N GLY A 275 14.77 -1.21 13.80
CA GLY A 275 16.17 -1.17 14.23
C GLY A 275 16.77 0.25 14.29
N SER A 276 15.99 1.30 14.04
CA SER A 276 16.41 2.70 14.17
C SER A 276 15.85 3.32 15.45
N THR A 277 16.39 4.46 15.88
CA THR A 277 15.98 5.14 17.13
C THR A 277 15.27 6.48 16.90
N TYR A 278 15.59 7.18 15.81
CA TYR A 278 15.03 8.51 15.55
C TYR A 278 13.51 8.47 15.29
N LYS A 279 12.73 9.15 16.14
CA LYS A 279 11.24 9.14 16.10
C LYS A 279 10.62 7.74 16.18
N ARG A 280 11.31 6.80 16.82
CA ARG A 280 10.87 5.42 17.03
C ARG A 280 10.32 5.20 18.44
N LYS A 281 9.49 6.15 18.91
CA LYS A 281 8.66 6.03 20.13
C LYS A 281 7.20 6.30 19.78
N ALA A 282 6.26 5.56 20.38
CA ALA A 282 4.83 5.76 20.18
C ALA A 282 4.40 7.16 20.59
N SER A 283 3.52 7.79 19.80
CA SER A 283 2.99 9.11 20.13
C SER A 283 2.07 9.05 21.35
N LYS A 284 1.82 10.20 21.99
CA LYS A 284 0.84 10.31 23.08
C LYS A 284 -0.54 9.83 22.64
N SER A 285 -0.96 10.16 21.42
CA SER A 285 -2.25 9.73 20.86
C SER A 285 -2.32 8.23 20.59
N GLU A 286 -1.23 7.60 20.14
CA GLU A 286 -1.19 6.15 19.90
C GLU A 286 -1.29 5.40 21.24
N ARG A 287 -0.57 5.87 22.26
CA ARG A 287 -0.56 5.29 23.61
C ARG A 287 -1.91 5.36 24.34
N GLN A 288 -2.82 6.24 23.91
CA GLN A 288 -4.16 6.36 24.47
C GLN A 288 -5.16 5.37 23.88
N LYS A 289 -4.79 4.65 22.80
CA LYS A 289 -5.66 3.62 22.21
C LYS A 289 -5.73 2.39 23.12
N ASN A 290 -6.84 1.67 23.05
CA ASN A 290 -7.03 0.40 23.78
C ASN A 290 -5.99 -0.68 23.38
N SER A 291 -5.49 -0.63 22.14
CA SER A 291 -4.48 -1.54 21.63
C SER A 291 -3.41 -0.74 20.87
N PRO A 292 -2.46 -0.11 21.59
CA PRO A 292 -1.45 0.76 20.99
C PRO A 292 -0.44 -0.05 20.18
N THR A 293 0.13 0.59 19.15
CA THR A 293 1.27 0.06 18.39
C THR A 293 2.53 0.81 18.81
N TYR A 294 3.37 0.13 19.59
CA TYR A 294 4.64 0.63 20.08
C TYR A 294 5.73 0.58 19.01
N LYS A 295 6.87 1.23 19.29
CA LYS A 295 8.04 1.28 18.40
C LYS A 295 9.32 0.88 19.13
N ASP A 296 10.46 0.97 18.45
CA ASP A 296 11.77 0.47 18.92
C ASP A 296 12.18 0.98 20.31
N LEU A 297 12.04 2.27 20.59
CA LEU A 297 12.40 2.83 21.89
C LEU A 297 11.45 2.40 23.01
N ASP A 298 10.18 2.12 22.68
CA ASP A 298 9.24 1.54 23.64
C ASP A 298 9.58 0.07 23.90
N PHE A 299 9.99 -0.67 22.87
CA PHE A 299 10.40 -2.07 22.99
C PHE A 299 11.60 -2.22 23.91
N ILE A 300 12.64 -1.40 23.73
CA ILE A 300 13.83 -1.40 24.60
C ILE A 300 13.48 -1.07 26.06
N GLU A 301 12.50 -0.18 26.29
CA GLU A 301 12.04 0.20 27.63
C GLU A 301 11.23 -0.92 28.30
N TYR A 302 10.35 -1.59 27.55
CA TYR A 302 9.47 -2.64 28.09
C TYR A 302 10.12 -4.02 28.17
N HIS A 303 11.11 -4.29 27.31
CA HIS A 303 11.80 -5.57 27.19
C HIS A 303 13.33 -5.35 27.16
N PRO A 304 13.95 -4.87 28.25
CA PRO A 304 15.39 -4.57 28.29
C PRO A 304 16.26 -5.81 28.04
N GLU A 305 15.80 -7.00 28.45
CA GLU A 305 16.46 -8.29 28.22
C GLU A 305 15.99 -8.97 26.91
N GLY A 306 15.14 -8.30 26.13
CA GLY A 306 14.53 -8.84 24.92
C GLY A 306 13.44 -9.88 25.19
N ILE A 307 13.13 -10.68 24.16
CA ILE A 307 12.16 -11.78 24.22
C ILE A 307 12.93 -13.09 24.20
N GLY A 308 12.78 -13.90 25.26
CA GLY A 308 13.32 -15.25 25.31
C GLY A 308 12.64 -16.16 24.30
N LEU A 309 13.43 -16.89 23.51
CA LEU A 309 12.96 -17.89 22.55
C LEU A 309 13.75 -19.18 22.75
N GLU A 310 13.11 -20.31 22.51
CA GLU A 310 13.80 -21.60 22.43
C GLU A 310 14.88 -21.55 21.33
N ALA A 311 16.01 -22.24 21.55
CA ALA A 311 17.18 -22.15 20.69
C ALA A 311 16.88 -22.50 19.22
N ASP A 312 16.07 -23.53 18.98
CA ASP A 312 15.68 -23.96 17.64
C ASP A 312 14.77 -22.94 16.95
N THR A 313 13.79 -22.41 17.69
CA THR A 313 12.87 -21.37 17.21
C THR A 313 13.61 -20.08 16.88
N TYR A 314 14.51 -19.64 17.75
CA TYR A 314 15.40 -18.50 17.52
C TYR A 314 16.22 -18.69 16.24
N THR A 315 16.87 -19.85 16.11
CA THR A 315 17.71 -20.17 14.96
C THR A 315 16.91 -20.17 13.66
N ALA A 316 15.71 -20.76 13.65
CA ALA A 316 14.83 -20.76 12.48
C ALA A 316 14.35 -19.35 12.11
N LEU A 317 13.95 -18.55 13.11
CA LEU A 317 13.48 -17.18 12.91
C LEU A 317 14.60 -16.29 12.33
N VAL A 318 15.78 -16.30 12.95
CA VAL A 318 16.92 -15.49 12.50
C VAL A 318 17.38 -15.88 11.10
N LYS A 319 17.45 -17.18 10.79
CA LYS A 319 17.78 -17.65 9.43
C LYS A 319 16.76 -17.14 8.41
N THR A 320 15.48 -17.16 8.74
CA THR A 320 14.41 -16.67 7.87
C THR A 320 14.51 -15.15 7.66
N ILE A 321 14.65 -14.38 8.74
CA ILE A 321 14.84 -12.92 8.68
C ILE A 321 16.04 -12.56 7.81
N GLN A 322 17.18 -13.25 7.98
CA GLN A 322 18.37 -13.01 7.17
C GLN A 322 18.14 -13.26 5.68
N ARG A 323 17.37 -14.29 5.32
CA ARG A 323 17.02 -14.57 3.91
C ARG A 323 16.09 -13.50 3.34
N ASP A 324 15.06 -13.13 4.08
CA ASP A 324 14.11 -12.10 3.66
C ASP A 324 14.78 -10.72 3.53
N CYS A 325 15.66 -10.36 4.45
CA CYS A 325 16.44 -9.12 4.35
C CYS A 325 17.32 -9.08 3.10
N ARG A 326 17.97 -10.20 2.72
CA ARG A 326 18.74 -10.28 1.46
C ARG A 326 17.84 -10.11 0.24
N VAL A 327 16.63 -10.66 0.26
CA VAL A 327 15.64 -10.44 -0.82
C VAL A 327 15.27 -8.96 -0.88
N LEU A 328 14.87 -8.34 0.23
CA LEU A 328 14.51 -6.92 0.28
C LEU A 328 15.66 -6.01 -0.19
N GLU A 329 16.89 -6.30 0.23
CA GLU A 329 18.10 -5.60 -0.21
C GLU A 329 18.34 -5.75 -1.71
N SER A 330 18.20 -6.95 -2.28
CA SER A 330 18.38 -7.18 -3.72
C SER A 330 17.42 -6.37 -4.59
N PHE A 331 16.22 -6.08 -4.08
CA PHE A 331 15.22 -5.23 -4.70
C PHE A 331 15.33 -3.75 -4.32
N LYS A 332 16.36 -3.38 -3.56
CA LYS A 332 16.59 -2.01 -3.06
C LYS A 332 15.41 -1.47 -2.25
N ILE A 333 14.73 -2.37 -1.53
CA ILE A 333 13.62 -2.03 -0.65
C ILE A 333 14.19 -1.62 0.71
N MET A 334 13.71 -0.51 1.24
CA MET A 334 14.05 -0.01 2.56
C MET A 334 12.79 0.47 3.28
N ASP A 335 12.95 0.96 4.51
CA ASP A 335 11.84 1.49 5.33
C ASP A 335 10.70 0.50 5.63
N TYR A 336 10.96 -0.79 5.50
CA TYR A 336 10.08 -1.84 6.03
C TYR A 336 10.22 -1.94 7.55
N SER A 337 9.21 -2.50 8.19
CA SER A 337 9.20 -2.80 9.63
C SER A 337 8.89 -4.27 9.85
N LEU A 338 9.45 -4.85 10.90
CA LEU A 338 8.96 -6.09 11.48
C LEU A 338 7.79 -5.78 12.41
N LEU A 339 6.59 -6.21 12.05
CA LEU A 339 5.41 -6.11 12.90
C LEU A 339 5.39 -7.32 13.84
N VAL A 340 5.36 -7.05 15.15
CA VAL A 340 5.37 -8.07 16.20
C VAL A 340 4.14 -7.92 17.08
N GLY A 341 3.37 -9.00 17.24
CA GLY A 341 2.30 -9.10 18.22
C GLY A 341 2.70 -10.06 19.34
N ILE A 342 2.44 -9.67 20.59
CA ILE A 342 2.69 -10.51 21.76
C ILE A 342 1.36 -10.82 22.44
N HIS A 343 1.07 -12.11 22.55
CA HIS A 343 -0.04 -12.63 23.32
C HIS A 343 0.49 -13.23 24.63
N ASN A 344 0.05 -12.70 25.77
CA ASN A 344 0.41 -13.21 27.09
C ASN A 344 -0.69 -14.14 27.59
N LEU A 345 -0.36 -15.42 27.77
CA LEU A 345 -1.31 -16.46 28.18
C LEU A 345 -1.82 -16.24 29.61
N ASP A 346 -0.95 -15.84 30.54
CA ASP A 346 -1.32 -15.61 31.94
C ASP A 346 -2.30 -14.44 32.07
N LEU A 347 -2.08 -13.36 31.32
CA LEU A 347 -2.99 -12.22 31.28
C LEU A 347 -4.33 -12.61 30.65
N ALA A 348 -4.31 -13.35 29.53
CA ALA A 348 -5.53 -13.82 28.89
C ALA A 348 -6.39 -14.69 29.81
N VAL A 349 -5.76 -15.56 30.62
CA VAL A 349 -6.46 -16.38 31.61
C VAL A 349 -7.09 -15.52 32.71
N ARG A 350 -6.35 -14.54 33.25
CA ARG A 350 -6.87 -13.62 34.28
C ARG A 350 -8.04 -12.79 33.78
N GLU A 351 -7.98 -12.30 32.54
CA GLU A 351 -9.07 -11.50 31.96
C GLU A 351 -10.34 -12.31 31.74
N LYS A 352 -10.22 -13.58 31.35
CA LYS A 352 -11.37 -14.49 31.26
C LYS A 352 -12.03 -14.69 32.63
N ALA A 353 -11.23 -14.95 33.67
CA ALA A 353 -11.74 -15.17 35.03
C ALA A 353 -12.43 -13.96 35.68
N VAL A 354 -12.26 -12.75 35.14
CA VAL A 354 -12.91 -11.52 35.61
C VAL A 354 -14.17 -11.19 34.79
N SER A 355 -14.33 -11.82 33.62
CA SER A 355 -15.45 -11.57 32.70
C SER A 355 -16.61 -12.57 32.89
N ASP A 356 -16.35 -13.69 33.55
CA ASP A 356 -17.33 -14.67 34.05
C ASP A 356 -17.75 -14.30 35.49
#